data_AF-A0A4P9YNA8-F1
#
_entry.id   AF-A0A4P9YNA8-F1
#
_cell.length_a   1.000
_cell.length_b   1.000
_cell.length_c   1.000
_cell.angle_alpha   90.00
_cell.angle_beta   90.00
_cell.angle_gamma   90.00
#
_symmetry.space_group_name_H-M   'P 1'
#
loop_
_entity.id
_entity.type
_entity.pdbx_description
1 polymer ?
#
loop_
_entity_poly.entity_id
_entity_poly.type
_entity_poly.pdbx_seq_one_letter_code
_entity_poly.pdbx_strand_id
1 'polypeptide(L)'
;PFLTPKNQLSPLFEKIFTSIFKKYDLDQDGCLNKSELDAFALATNGEQFEEESLKKILELVEKNEQGFLTLKGFLQMYACQALADKDETWNDLKTHGF
;
A
#
# COMPACT_ATOMS: atom_id res chain seq x y z
N PRO A 1 15.29 -5.71 8.54
CA PRO A 1 13.94 -6.01 9.09
C PRO A 1 12.92 -5.15 8.35
N PHE A 2 11.67 -5.63 8.18
CA PHE A 2 10.61 -4.83 7.55
C PHE A 2 10.38 -3.50 8.26
N LEU A 3 10.39 -3.55 9.60
CA LEU A 3 10.02 -2.43 10.46
C LEU A 3 11.20 -1.96 11.29
N THR A 4 11.20 -0.66 11.59
CA THR A 4 12.04 -0.02 12.60
C THR A 4 11.52 -0.33 14.01
N PRO A 5 12.29 -0.07 15.09
CA PRO A 5 11.80 -0.22 16.46
C PRO A 5 10.56 0.63 16.81
N LYS A 6 10.19 1.59 15.96
CA LYS A 6 9.00 2.43 16.11
C LYS A 6 7.80 1.92 15.28
N ASN A 7 7.86 0.68 14.78
CA ASN A 7 6.83 0.07 13.94
C ASN A 7 6.56 0.82 12.62
N GLN A 8 7.56 1.55 12.12
CA GLN A 8 7.52 2.18 10.79
C GLN A 8 8.30 1.33 9.80
N LEU A 9 7.98 1.37 8.51
CA LEU A 9 8.79 0.70 7.48
C LEU A 9 10.25 1.16 7.56
N SER A 10 11.18 0.22 7.40
CA SER A 10 12.59 0.57 7.31
C SER A 10 12.88 1.34 6.01
N PRO A 11 13.93 2.17 5.96
CA PRO A 11 14.23 3.00 4.78
C PRO A 11 14.36 2.23 3.45
N LEU A 12 14.77 0.96 3.50
CA LEU A 12 14.83 0.11 2.31
C LEU A 12 13.43 -0.24 1.80
N PHE A 13 12.58 -0.75 2.68
CA PHE A 13 11.22 -1.14 2.32
C PHE A 13 10.35 0.07 1.98
N GLU A 14 10.54 1.20 2.66
CA GLU A 14 9.90 2.46 2.28
C GLU A 14 10.19 2.84 0.82
N LYS A 15 11.46 2.72 0.38
CA LYS A 15 11.82 2.98 -1.03
C LYS A 15 11.19 1.97 -1.99
N ILE A 16 11.15 0.70 -1.62
CA ILE A 16 10.56 -0.35 -2.45
C ILE A 16 9.05 -0.11 -2.61
N PHE A 17 8.32 0.05 -1.51
CA PHE A 17 6.87 0.32 -1.54
C PHE A 17 6.55 1.65 -2.21
N THR A 18 7.38 2.68 -2.05
CA THR A 18 7.25 3.93 -2.81
C THR A 18 7.39 3.70 -4.32
N SER A 19 8.29 2.79 -4.74
CA SER A 19 8.46 2.45 -6.15
C SER A 19 7.26 1.68 -6.70
N ILE A 20 6.68 0.79 -5.89
CA ILE A 20 5.44 0.09 -6.22
C ILE A 20 4.29 1.10 -6.33
N PHE A 21 4.11 1.99 -5.35
CA PHE A 21 3.08 3.04 -5.37
C PHE A 21 3.15 3.86 -6.66
N LYS A 22 4.34 4.37 -7.02
CA LYS A 22 4.55 5.17 -8.23
C LYS A 22 4.27 4.42 -9.54
N LYS A 23 4.25 3.09 -9.52
CA LYS A 23 3.87 2.28 -10.69
C LYS A 23 2.37 2.35 -10.97
N TYR A 24 1.57 2.59 -9.92
CA TYR A 24 0.09 2.62 -10.00
C TYR A 24 -0.50 4.03 -9.90
N ASP A 25 0.25 5.01 -9.39
CA ASP A 25 -0.06 6.44 -9.47
C ASP A 25 0.17 6.93 -10.91
N LEU A 26 -0.86 6.75 -11.76
CA LEU A 26 -0.78 6.96 -13.21
C LEU A 26 -0.87 8.43 -13.58
N ASP A 27 -1.65 9.20 -12.81
CA ASP A 27 -1.77 10.65 -12.99
C ASP A 27 -0.70 11.47 -12.24
N GLN A 28 0.10 10.82 -11.39
CA GLN A 28 1.21 11.41 -10.63
C GLN A 28 0.75 12.51 -9.67
N ASP A 29 -0.47 12.40 -9.13
CA ASP A 29 -1.00 13.33 -8.14
C ASP A 29 -0.50 13.03 -6.71
N GLY A 30 0.23 11.93 -6.52
CA GLY A 30 0.76 11.49 -5.23
C GLY A 30 -0.25 10.76 -4.35
N CYS A 31 -1.39 10.37 -4.92
CA CYS A 31 -2.45 9.58 -4.32
C CYS A 31 -2.82 8.42 -5.27
N LEU A 32 -3.53 7.41 -4.74
CA LEU A 32 -4.21 6.42 -5.57
C LEU A 32 -5.70 6.67 -5.48
N ASN A 33 -6.29 7.07 -6.61
CA ASN A 33 -7.74 7.12 -6.75
C ASN A 33 -8.33 5.70 -6.82
N LYS A 34 -9.66 5.57 -6.87
CA LYS A 34 -10.33 4.25 -6.85
C LYS A 34 -9.83 3.32 -7.97
N SER A 35 -9.69 3.83 -9.19
CA SER A 35 -9.27 3.03 -10.35
C SER A 35 -7.82 2.55 -10.22
N GLU A 36 -6.93 3.40 -9.73
CA GLU A 36 -5.51 3.06 -9.52
C GLU A 36 -5.33 2.06 -8.37
N LEU A 37 -6.08 2.27 -7.29
CA LEU A 37 -6.09 1.36 -6.14
C LEU A 37 -6.66 -0.01 -6.50
N ASP A 38 -7.71 -0.06 -7.33
CA ASP A 38 -8.26 -1.30 -7.88
C ASP A 38 -7.25 -2.02 -8.78
N ALA A 39 -6.51 -1.28 -9.62
CA ALA A 39 -5.45 -1.86 -10.46
C ALA A 39 -4.30 -2.42 -9.61
N PHE A 40 -3.91 -1.72 -8.55
CA PHE A 40 -2.93 -2.21 -7.58
C PHE A 40 -3.42 -3.47 -6.86
N ALA A 41 -4.67 -3.48 -6.39
CA ALA A 41 -5.27 -4.61 -5.69
C ALA A 41 -5.31 -5.86 -6.57
N LEU A 42 -5.79 -5.71 -7.81
CA LEU A 42 -5.84 -6.80 -8.79
C LEU A 42 -4.45 -7.34 -9.10
N ALA A 43 -3.45 -6.46 -9.23
CA ALA A 43 -2.08 -6.88 -9.51
C ALA A 43 -1.40 -7.57 -8.31
N THR A 44 -1.73 -7.18 -7.07
CA THR A 44 -1.08 -7.68 -5.85
C THR A 44 -1.76 -8.92 -5.31
N ASN A 45 -3.10 -8.90 -5.23
CA ASN A 45 -3.92 -9.92 -4.59
C ASN A 45 -4.62 -10.85 -5.60
N GLY A 46 -4.61 -10.50 -6.90
CA GLY A 46 -5.38 -11.21 -7.93
C GLY A 46 -6.86 -10.84 -7.98
N GLU A 47 -7.33 -10.00 -7.06
CA GLU A 47 -8.71 -9.52 -6.95
C GLU A 47 -8.78 -8.07 -6.47
N GLN A 48 -9.89 -7.40 -6.77
CA GLN A 48 -10.16 -6.04 -6.27
C GLN A 48 -10.55 -6.10 -4.79
N PHE A 49 -10.30 -5.03 -4.05
CA PHE A 49 -10.82 -4.94 -2.69
C PHE A 49 -12.35 -4.87 -2.72
N GLU A 50 -13.00 -5.65 -1.85
CA GLU A 50 -14.42 -5.43 -1.57
C GLU A 50 -14.64 -4.01 -1.04
N GLU A 51 -15.72 -3.33 -1.43
CA GLU A 51 -15.93 -1.92 -1.08
C GLU A 51 -15.93 -1.67 0.44
N GLU A 52 -16.47 -2.59 1.23
CA GLU A 52 -16.45 -2.50 2.69
C GLU A 52 -15.04 -2.65 3.26
N SER A 53 -14.25 -3.57 2.71
CA SER A 53 -12.87 -3.81 3.12
C SER A 53 -11.98 -2.63 2.73
N LEU A 54 -12.15 -2.11 1.51
CA LEU A 54 -11.46 -0.90 1.05
C LEU A 54 -11.77 0.30 1.94
N LYS A 55 -13.04 0.50 2.28
CA LYS A 55 -13.45 1.59 3.16
C LYS A 55 -12.79 1.49 4.54
N LYS A 56 -12.74 0.30 5.13
CA LYS A 56 -12.04 0.06 6.41
C LYS A 56 -10.55 0.36 6.30
N ILE A 57 -9.89 -0.06 5.22
CA ILE A 57 -8.48 0.24 4.97
C ILE A 57 -8.28 1.76 4.91
N LEU A 58 -9.09 2.46 4.11
CA LEU A 58 -9.05 3.93 3.96
C LEU A 58 -9.44 4.71 5.23
N GLU A 59 -10.09 4.08 6.22
CA GLU A 59 -10.35 4.67 7.53
C GLU A 59 -9.16 4.52 8.49
N LEU A 60 -8.29 3.54 8.26
CA LEU A 60 -7.12 3.27 9.11
C LEU A 60 -5.84 4.00 8.65
N VAL A 61 -5.84 4.53 7.43
CA VAL A 61 -4.65 5.12 6.80
C VAL A 61 -4.90 6.56 6.36
N GLU A 62 -3.81 7.27 6.09
CA GLU A 62 -3.88 8.64 5.57
C GLU A 62 -4.51 8.71 4.16
N LYS A 63 -5.42 9.67 3.98
CA LYS A 63 -6.07 9.98 2.70
C LYS A 63 -6.07 11.48 2.44
N ASN A 64 -6.15 11.88 1.17
CA ASN A 64 -6.27 13.28 0.79
C ASN A 64 -7.70 13.81 1.06
N GLU A 65 -7.94 15.09 0.78
CA GLU A 65 -9.25 15.74 0.98
C GLU A 65 -10.36 15.13 0.10
N GLN A 66 -10.01 14.44 -0.99
CA GLN A 66 -10.93 13.73 -1.88
C GLN A 66 -11.17 12.27 -1.45
N GLY A 67 -10.47 11.80 -0.41
CA GLY A 67 -10.56 10.44 0.11
C GLY A 67 -9.68 9.41 -0.62
N PHE A 68 -8.73 9.86 -1.45
CA PHE A 68 -7.78 8.99 -2.15
C PHE A 68 -6.59 8.62 -1.26
N LEU A 69 -6.04 7.43 -1.47
CA LEU A 69 -4.97 6.88 -0.63
C LEU A 69 -3.65 7.61 -0.91
N THR A 70 -3.09 8.32 0.07
CA THR A 70 -1.80 9.01 -0.14
C THR A 70 -0.65 8.01 -0.08
N LEU A 71 0.53 8.38 -0.60
CA LEU A 71 1.75 7.60 -0.42
C LEU A 71 2.02 7.27 1.06
N LYS A 72 1.78 8.21 1.97
CA LYS A 72 1.94 7.96 3.42
C LYS A 72 0.94 6.93 3.92
N GLY A 73 -0.32 7.00 3.48
CA GLY A 73 -1.33 6.01 3.83
C GLY A 73 -0.97 4.62 3.31
N PHE A 74 -0.46 4.53 2.08
CA PHE A 74 0.01 3.28 1.50
C PHE A 74 1.17 2.65 2.30
N LEU A 75 2.13 3.45 2.73
CA LEU A 75 3.23 2.99 3.59
C LEU A 75 2.72 2.55 4.98
N GLN A 76 1.71 3.23 5.54
CA GLN A 76 1.07 2.82 6.80
C GLN A 76 0.34 1.48 6.66
N MET A 77 -0.38 1.27 5.55
CA MET A 77 -1.03 -0.01 5.24
C MET A 77 -0.03 -1.16 5.29
N TYR A 78 1.11 -1.03 4.59
CA TYR A 78 2.17 -2.04 4.59
C TYR A 78 2.90 -2.18 5.92
N ALA A 79 3.03 -1.10 6.70
CA ALA A 79 3.56 -1.19 8.05
C ALA A 79 2.65 -2.03 8.96
N CYS A 80 1.33 -1.83 8.89
CA CYS A 80 0.33 -2.62 9.61
C CYS A 80 0.31 -4.08 9.16
N GLN A 81 0.35 -4.35 7.85
CA GLN A 81 0.43 -5.71 7.33
C GLN A 81 1.71 -6.40 7.81
N ALA A 82 2.88 -5.76 7.71
CA ALA A 82 4.14 -6.36 8.17
C ALA A 82 4.22 -6.57 9.70
N LEU A 83 3.35 -5.93 10.50
CA LEU A 83 3.19 -6.24 11.92
C LEU A 83 2.35 -7.50 12.14
N ALA A 84 1.29 -7.67 11.35
CA ALA A 84 0.34 -8.77 11.46
C ALA A 84 0.85 -10.05 10.78
N ASP A 85 1.31 -9.92 9.54
CA ASP A 85 1.73 -11.00 8.66
C ASP A 85 2.89 -10.56 7.74
N LYS A 86 4.11 -10.96 8.13
CA LYS A 86 5.33 -10.64 7.36
C LYS A 86 5.48 -11.51 6.12
N ASP A 87 4.90 -12.71 6.12
CA ASP A 87 4.99 -13.64 5.00
C ASP A 87 4.15 -13.12 3.85
N GLU A 88 2.97 -12.56 4.14
CA GLU A 88 2.14 -11.88 3.15
C GLU A 88 2.85 -10.66 2.55
N THR A 89 3.48 -9.82 3.39
CA THR A 89 4.27 -8.69 2.88
C THR A 89 5.41 -9.13 1.95
N TRP A 90 6.04 -10.27 2.21
CA TRP A 90 7.05 -10.84 1.28
C TRP A 90 6.43 -11.36 -0.01
N ASN A 91 5.22 -11.92 0.04
CA ASN A 91 4.52 -12.40 -1.14
C ASN A 91 4.21 -11.24 -2.10
N ASP A 92 3.69 -10.13 -1.56
CA ASP A 92 3.40 -8.93 -2.34
C ASP A 92 4.64 -8.38 -3.05
N LEU A 93 5.78 -8.35 -2.34
CA LEU A 93 7.05 -7.91 -2.91
C LEU A 93 7.49 -8.78 -4.09
N LYS A 94 7.37 -10.10 -3.97
CA LYS A 94 7.68 -11.05 -5.05
C LYS A 94 6.78 -10.83 -6.26
N THR A 95 5.49 -10.57 -6.03
CA THR A 95 4.53 -10.25 -7.10
C THR A 95 4.95 -9.02 -7.90
N HIS A 96 5.58 -8.03 -7.26
CA HIS A 96 6.12 -6.84 -7.94
C HIS A 96 7.60 -6.96 -8.37
N GLY A 97 8.22 -8.14 -8.22
CA GLY A 97 9.56 -8.43 -8.71
C GLY A 97 10.72 -8.10 -7.75
N PHE A 98 10.45 -8.03 -6.45
CA PHE A 98 11.44 -7.77 -5.39
C PHE A 98 11.79 -9.01 -4.56
#